data_AF-A0A6I4LX88-F1
#
_entry.id   AF-A0A6I4LX88-F1
#
_cell.length_a   1.000
_cell.length_b   1.000
_cell.length_c   1.000
_cell.angle_alpha   90.00
_cell.angle_beta   90.00
_cell.angle_gamma   90.00
#
_symmetry.space_group_name_H-M   'P 1'
#
loop_
_entity.id
_entity.type
_entity.pdbx_description
1 polymer ?
#
loop_
_entity_poly.entity_id
_entity_poly.type
_entity_poly.pdbx_seq_one_letter_code
_entity_poly.pdbx_strand_id
1 'polypeptide(L)'
;MSFREKIHWVALFGLIVAFGWYFLAYPWTIANTQQGVWTAVGMLIPVTIIFLVPMIAGTVFFAIRTPKEANLKEDEREKTIHLRGTHMAYYPLVLGVWANIFFLINGIGFGYSVNILIATLVVSEVIRVGSQLYFYRKGA
;
A
#
# COMPACT_ATOMS: atom_id res chain seq x y z
N MET A 1 21.55 -3.34 6.07
CA MET A 1 20.32 -3.11 5.29
C MET A 1 20.64 -2.09 4.21
N SER A 2 20.39 -2.44 2.95
CA SER A 2 20.57 -1.52 1.81
C SER A 2 19.68 -0.28 1.96
N PHE A 3 20.09 0.86 1.40
CA PHE A 3 19.23 2.06 1.25
C PHE A 3 17.81 1.70 0.78
N ARG A 4 17.67 0.83 -0.22
CA ARG A 4 16.37 0.40 -0.73
C ARG A 4 15.59 -0.43 0.28
N GLU A 5 16.24 -1.36 0.98
CA GLU A 5 15.59 -2.16 2.03
C GLU A 5 14.98 -1.25 3.11
N LYS A 6 15.71 -0.20 3.52
CA LYS A 6 15.21 0.80 4.48
C LYS A 6 13.97 1.53 3.96
N ILE A 7 13.96 1.95 2.69
CA ILE A 7 12.79 2.60 2.07
C ILE A 7 11.59 1.65 2.03
N HIS A 8 11.79 0.37 1.71
CA HIS A 8 10.69 -0.61 1.70
C HIS A 8 10.10 -0.83 3.10
N TRP A 9 10.93 -0.78 4.16
CA TRP A 9 10.43 -0.78 5.53
C TRP A 9 9.60 0.46 5.86
N VAL A 10 10.06 1.65 5.46
CA VAL A 10 9.29 2.90 5.63
C VAL A 10 7.96 2.81 4.89
N ALA A 11 7.96 2.29 3.67
CA ALA A 11 6.74 2.10 2.88
C ALA A 11 5.78 1.10 3.54
N LEU A 12 6.28 -0.03 4.03
CA LEU A 12 5.45 -1.04 4.69
C LEU A 12 4.79 -0.48 5.96
N PHE A 13 5.57 0.19 6.81
CA PHE A 13 5.04 0.79 8.03
C PHE A 13 4.09 1.94 7.73
N GLY A 14 4.43 2.77 6.74
CA GLY A 14 3.56 3.85 6.26
C GLY A 14 2.21 3.32 5.78
N LEU A 15 2.19 2.24 5.00
CA LEU A 15 0.96 1.59 4.52
C LEU A 15 0.11 1.10 5.71
N ILE A 16 0.73 0.38 6.65
CA ILE A 16 0.04 -0.16 7.83
C ILE A 16 -0.53 0.96 8.69
N VAL A 17 0.22 2.03 8.95
CA VAL A 17 -0.24 3.14 9.79
C VAL A 17 -1.33 3.96 9.09
N ALA A 18 -1.12 4.35 7.83
CA ALA A 18 -2.05 5.20 7.11
C ALA A 18 -3.40 4.50 6.89
N PHE A 19 -3.38 3.27 6.39
CA PHE A 19 -4.60 2.51 6.14
C PHE A 19 -5.15 1.82 7.39
N GLY A 20 -4.31 1.46 8.35
CA GLY A 20 -4.77 1.01 9.66
C GLY A 20 -5.59 2.10 10.35
N TRP A 21 -5.11 3.36 10.31
CA TRP A 21 -5.91 4.49 10.77
C TRP A 21 -7.20 4.61 9.94
N TYR A 22 -7.13 4.63 8.61
CA TYR A 22 -8.32 4.71 7.75
C TYR A 22 -9.45 3.75 8.16
N PHE A 23 -9.15 2.45 8.29
CA PHE A 23 -10.17 1.44 8.61
C PHE A 23 -10.68 1.52 10.05
N LEU A 24 -9.88 2.00 11.00
CA LEU A 24 -10.30 2.25 12.38
C LEU A 24 -11.10 3.56 12.52
N ALA A 25 -10.79 4.54 11.68
CA ALA A 25 -11.43 5.86 11.64
C ALA A 25 -12.79 5.87 10.99
N TYR A 26 -12.94 5.03 9.96
CA TYR A 26 -14.03 5.15 9.03
C TYR A 26 -15.36 4.91 9.75
N PRO A 27 -16.34 5.82 9.63
CA PRO A 27 -17.62 5.67 10.30
C PRO A 27 -18.47 4.59 9.62
N TRP A 28 -18.27 3.34 10.03
CA TRP A 28 -18.94 2.16 9.44
C TRP A 28 -20.47 2.23 9.48
N THR A 29 -21.04 3.02 10.39
CA THR A 29 -22.50 3.25 10.48
C THR A 29 -23.08 3.94 9.25
N ILE A 30 -22.31 4.75 8.54
CA ILE A 30 -22.74 5.45 7.31
C ILE A 30 -22.29 4.75 6.03
N ALA A 31 -21.63 3.59 6.12
CA ALA A 31 -21.03 2.91 4.99
C ALA A 31 -22.03 2.56 3.87
N ASN A 32 -23.30 2.33 4.21
CA ASN A 32 -24.32 2.00 3.22
C ASN A 32 -25.03 3.22 2.59
N THR A 33 -24.51 4.42 2.83
CA THR A 33 -25.10 5.68 2.37
C THR A 33 -24.23 6.36 1.31
N GLN A 34 -24.81 7.27 0.53
CA GLN A 34 -24.04 8.12 -0.38
C GLN A 34 -23.01 8.98 0.38
N GLN A 35 -23.34 9.43 1.59
CA GLN A 35 -22.40 10.14 2.46
C GLN A 35 -21.19 9.25 2.80
N GLY A 36 -21.40 7.97 3.08
CA GLY A 36 -20.32 7.01 3.35
C GLY A 36 -19.33 6.89 2.18
N VAL A 37 -19.80 6.94 0.94
CA VAL A 37 -18.95 6.96 -0.26
C VAL A 37 -18.09 8.22 -0.28
N TRP A 38 -18.68 9.40 -0.09
CA TRP A 38 -17.95 10.67 -0.06
C TRP A 38 -16.94 10.74 1.08
N THR A 39 -17.31 10.24 2.26
CA THR A 39 -16.41 10.16 3.41
C THR A 39 -15.23 9.23 3.10
N ALA A 40 -15.47 8.07 2.49
CA ALA A 40 -14.41 7.12 2.12
C ALA A 40 -13.39 7.78 1.17
N VAL A 41 -13.85 8.51 0.15
CA VAL A 41 -13.00 9.24 -0.78
C VAL A 41 -12.28 10.41 -0.09
N GLY A 42 -13.00 11.22 0.69
CA GLY A 42 -12.43 12.37 1.40
C GLY A 42 -11.33 11.97 2.38
N MET A 43 -11.47 10.81 3.03
CA MET A 43 -10.46 10.27 3.95
C MET A 43 -9.20 9.77 3.25
N LEU A 44 -9.19 9.58 1.92
CA LEU A 44 -7.96 9.26 1.19
C LEU A 44 -6.98 10.44 1.19
N ILE A 45 -7.45 11.68 1.35
CA ILE A 45 -6.60 12.87 1.45
C ILE A 45 -5.69 12.79 2.70
N PRO A 46 -6.20 12.68 3.94
CA PRO A 46 -5.35 12.53 5.11
C PRO A 46 -4.54 11.24 5.09
N VAL A 47 -5.05 10.12 4.54
CA VAL A 47 -4.27 8.89 4.35
C VAL A 47 -3.04 9.15 3.49
N THR A 48 -3.21 9.88 2.38
CA THR A 48 -2.10 10.24 1.49
C THR A 48 -1.07 11.06 2.24
N ILE A 49 -1.48 12.03 3.06
CA ILE A 49 -0.56 12.84 3.87
C ILE A 49 0.19 11.99 4.89
N ILE A 50 -0.52 11.13 5.63
CA ILE A 50 0.06 10.24 6.66
C ILE A 50 1.05 9.26 6.04
N PHE A 51 0.81 8.81 4.81
CA PHE A 51 1.74 7.94 4.08
C PHE A 51 2.92 8.72 3.49
N LEU A 52 2.64 9.84 2.82
CA LEU A 52 3.62 10.57 2.03
C LEU A 52 4.65 11.31 2.90
N VAL A 53 4.23 11.89 4.02
CA VAL A 53 5.14 12.66 4.90
C VAL A 53 6.28 11.78 5.45
N PRO A 54 6.02 10.60 6.06
CA PRO A 54 7.08 9.68 6.48
C PRO A 54 7.92 9.15 5.32
N MET A 55 7.31 8.91 4.15
CA MET A 55 8.04 8.45 2.97
C MET A 55 9.05 9.47 2.47
N ILE A 56 8.66 10.74 2.36
CA ILE A 56 9.55 11.83 1.98
C ILE A 56 10.63 12.01 3.05
N ALA A 57 10.23 12.12 4.32
CA ALA A 57 11.16 12.32 5.43
C ALA A 57 12.18 11.18 5.53
N GLY A 58 11.75 9.93 5.43
CA GLY A 58 12.60 8.75 5.45
C GLY A 58 13.56 8.71 4.26
N THR A 59 13.08 9.01 3.06
CA THR A 59 13.92 9.04 1.85
C THR A 59 15.00 10.12 1.95
N VAL A 60 14.62 11.34 2.34
CA VAL A 60 15.57 12.46 2.52
C VAL A 60 16.59 12.14 3.61
N PHE A 61 16.13 11.64 4.76
CA PHE A 61 16.99 11.27 5.88
C PHE A 61 18.05 10.23 5.49
N PHE A 62 17.64 9.16 4.80
CA PHE A 62 18.58 8.13 4.36
C PHE A 62 19.48 8.60 3.21
N ALA A 63 18.99 9.46 2.33
CA ALA A 63 19.80 10.01 1.24
C ALA A 63 20.95 10.88 1.77
N ILE A 64 20.69 11.70 2.79
CA ILE A 64 21.71 12.52 3.44
C ILE A 64 22.73 11.66 4.17
N ARG A 65 22.29 10.58 4.85
CA ARG A 65 23.21 9.71 5.61
C ARG A 65 24.03 8.76 4.75
N THR A 66 23.55 8.41 3.56
CA THR A 66 24.21 7.40 2.72
C THR A 66 24.21 7.81 1.24
N PRO A 67 24.83 8.97 0.90
CA PRO A 67 24.75 9.56 -0.44
C PRO A 67 25.42 8.69 -1.52
N LYS A 68 26.42 7.90 -1.14
CA LYS A 68 27.09 6.97 -2.06
C LYS A 68 26.17 5.82 -2.50
N GLU A 69 25.27 5.35 -1.62
CA GLU A 69 24.29 4.31 -1.97
C GLU A 69 23.10 4.88 -2.74
N ALA A 70 22.70 6.13 -2.47
CA ALA A 70 21.60 6.78 -3.16
C ALA A 70 21.87 7.02 -4.65
N ASN A 71 23.13 7.17 -5.05
CA ASN A 71 23.56 7.37 -6.44
C ASN A 71 23.94 6.06 -7.17
N LEU A 72 23.82 4.90 -6.52
CA LEU A 72 24.08 3.63 -7.19
C LEU A 72 23.01 3.36 -8.24
N LYS A 73 23.46 3.00 -9.45
CA LYS A 73 22.58 2.59 -10.53
C LYS A 73 21.80 1.35 -10.11
N GLU A 74 20.52 1.30 -10.46
CA GLU A 74 19.65 0.16 -10.18
C GLU A 74 20.21 -1.11 -10.85
N ASP A 75 20.48 -2.12 -10.03
CA ASP A 75 21.02 -3.41 -10.46
C ASP A 75 19.92 -4.26 -11.13
N GLU A 76 20.28 -5.15 -12.07
CA GLU A 76 19.34 -6.09 -12.70
C GLU A 76 18.61 -6.95 -11.66
N ARG A 77 19.30 -7.25 -10.55
CA ARG A 77 18.71 -7.92 -9.40
C ARG A 77 17.55 -7.14 -8.79
N GLU A 78 17.70 -5.82 -8.63
CA GLU A 78 16.67 -4.97 -8.03
C GLU A 78 15.43 -4.90 -8.92
N LYS A 79 15.62 -4.85 -10.25
CA LYS A 79 14.52 -4.95 -11.21
C LYS A 79 13.76 -6.26 -11.09
N THR A 80 14.49 -7.37 -10.94
CA THR A 80 13.90 -8.69 -10.78
C THR A 80 13.07 -8.79 -9.49
N ILE A 81 13.59 -8.23 -8.38
CA ILE A 81 12.86 -8.16 -7.10
C ILE A 81 11.58 -7.33 -7.27
N HIS A 82 11.67 -6.18 -7.93
CA HIS A 82 10.51 -5.32 -8.19
C HIS A 82 9.43 -6.06 -9.00
N LEU A 83 9.82 -6.73 -10.09
CA LEU A 83 8.91 -7.51 -10.93
C LEU A 83 8.24 -8.64 -10.16
N ARG A 84 9.00 -9.42 -9.39
CA ARG A 84 8.46 -10.51 -8.55
C ARG A 84 7.48 -9.97 -7.52
N GLY A 85 7.78 -8.84 -6.89
CA GLY A 85 6.88 -8.23 -5.93
C GLY A 85 5.56 -7.80 -6.55
N THR A 86 5.62 -7.12 -7.70
CA THR A 86 4.42 -6.70 -8.45
C THR A 86 3.61 -7.90 -8.94
N HIS A 87 4.27 -8.96 -9.39
CA HIS A 87 3.59 -10.19 -9.78
C HIS A 87 2.84 -10.83 -8.61
N MET A 88 3.45 -10.90 -7.43
CA MET A 88 2.80 -11.42 -6.22
C MET A 88 1.60 -10.56 -5.79
N ALA A 89 1.70 -9.24 -5.94
CA ALA A 89 0.62 -8.30 -5.62
C ALA A 89 -0.58 -8.39 -6.59
N TYR A 90 -0.36 -8.87 -7.81
CA TYR A 90 -1.41 -8.99 -8.80
C TYR A 90 -2.51 -9.99 -8.38
N TYR A 91 -2.15 -11.10 -7.75
CA TYR A 91 -3.10 -12.12 -7.30
C TYR A 91 -4.16 -11.59 -6.33
N PRO A 92 -3.82 -10.99 -5.16
CA PRO A 92 -4.81 -10.44 -4.24
C PRO A 92 -5.61 -9.29 -4.87
N LEU A 93 -5.01 -8.49 -5.76
CA LEU A 93 -5.71 -7.42 -6.47
C LEU A 93 -6.84 -7.98 -7.34
N VAL A 94 -6.53 -8.98 -8.17
CA VAL A 94 -7.55 -9.63 -9.02
C VAL A 94 -8.61 -10.29 -8.13
N LEU A 95 -8.21 -11.11 -7.15
CA LEU A 95 -9.17 -11.80 -6.29
C LEU A 95 -10.09 -10.82 -5.54
N GLY A 96 -9.57 -9.70 -5.05
CA GLY A 96 -10.39 -8.71 -4.36
C GLY A 96 -11.34 -7.94 -5.28
N VAL A 97 -10.95 -7.67 -6.54
CA VAL A 97 -11.86 -7.12 -7.55
C VAL A 97 -12.99 -8.09 -7.86
N TRP A 98 -12.69 -9.38 -8.05
CA TRP A 98 -13.70 -10.40 -8.29
C TRP A 98 -14.65 -10.56 -7.10
N ALA A 99 -14.11 -10.56 -5.88
CA ALA A 99 -14.92 -10.57 -4.65
C ALA A 99 -15.82 -9.33 -4.55
N ASN A 100 -15.31 -8.15 -4.89
CA ASN A 100 -16.09 -6.91 -4.90
C ASN A 100 -17.26 -6.96 -5.89
N ILE A 101 -17.01 -7.44 -7.12
CA ILE A 101 -18.06 -7.64 -8.13
C ILE A 101 -19.12 -8.61 -7.62
N PHE A 102 -18.70 -9.74 -7.05
CA PHE A 102 -19.61 -10.71 -6.44
C PHE A 102 -20.48 -10.06 -5.36
N PHE A 103 -19.89 -9.29 -4.46
CA PHE A 103 -20.63 -8.59 -3.41
C PHE A 103 -21.61 -7.53 -3.93
N LEU A 104 -21.23 -6.78 -4.97
CA LEU A 104 -22.12 -5.82 -5.62
C LEU A 104 -23.36 -6.50 -6.23
N ILE A 105 -23.18 -7.64 -6.91
CA ILE A 105 -24.29 -8.43 -7.48
C ILE A 105 -25.23 -8.95 -6.38
N ASN A 106 -24.69 -9.23 -5.18
CA ASN A 106 -25.47 -9.64 -4.01
C ASN A 106 -26.07 -8.46 -3.22
N GLY A 107 -26.03 -7.24 -3.76
CA GLY A 107 -26.72 -6.08 -3.17
C GLY A 107 -25.94 -5.35 -2.07
N ILE A 108 -24.62 -5.57 -1.94
CA ILE A 108 -23.79 -4.73 -1.08
C ILE A 108 -23.81 -3.29 -1.61
N GLY A 109 -24.08 -2.32 -0.73
CA GLY A 109 -24.13 -0.92 -1.14
C GLY A 109 -22.77 -0.33 -1.51
N PHE A 110 -22.81 0.73 -2.30
CA PHE A 110 -21.63 1.32 -2.91
C PHE A 110 -20.56 1.78 -1.92
N GLY A 111 -20.91 2.27 -0.74
CA GLY A 111 -19.89 2.70 0.23
C GLY A 111 -19.11 1.54 0.85
N TYR A 112 -19.73 0.38 1.09
CA TYR A 112 -19.00 -0.84 1.42
C TYR A 112 -18.11 -1.31 0.26
N SER A 113 -18.63 -1.23 -0.97
CA SER A 113 -17.85 -1.61 -2.16
C SER A 113 -16.58 -0.77 -2.29
N VAL A 114 -16.64 0.55 -2.09
CA VAL A 114 -15.46 1.42 -2.10
C VAL A 114 -14.44 1.01 -1.04
N ASN A 115 -14.88 0.73 0.19
CA ASN A 115 -13.98 0.27 1.26
C ASN A 115 -13.35 -1.09 0.95
N ILE A 116 -14.08 -2.01 0.32
CA ILE A 116 -13.54 -3.31 -0.12
C ILE A 116 -12.48 -3.12 -1.20
N LEU A 117 -12.68 -2.20 -2.16
CA LEU A 117 -11.68 -1.90 -3.18
C LEU A 117 -10.42 -1.27 -2.58
N ILE A 118 -10.59 -0.34 -1.63
CA ILE A 118 -9.46 0.24 -0.89
C ILE A 118 -8.72 -0.86 -0.13
N ALA A 119 -9.42 -1.74 0.59
CA ALA A 119 -8.81 -2.86 1.31
C ALA A 119 -8.06 -3.81 0.37
N THR A 120 -8.64 -4.11 -0.79
CA THR A 120 -8.01 -4.92 -1.84
C THR A 120 -6.70 -4.31 -2.29
N LEU A 121 -6.70 -3.00 -2.58
CA LEU A 121 -5.50 -2.27 -2.98
C LEU A 121 -4.44 -2.31 -1.88
N VAL A 122 -4.83 -2.07 -0.63
CA VAL A 122 -3.90 -2.05 0.52
C VAL A 122 -3.27 -3.42 0.73
N VAL A 123 -4.07 -4.50 0.71
CA VAL A 123 -3.56 -5.87 0.85
C VAL A 123 -2.60 -6.21 -0.27
N SER A 124 -2.93 -5.85 -1.51
CA SER A 124 -2.04 -5.98 -2.67
C SER A 124 -0.72 -5.26 -2.44
N GLU A 125 -0.74 -4.02 -1.94
CA GLU A 125 0.49 -3.25 -1.73
C GLU A 125 1.32 -3.72 -0.54
N VAL A 126 0.69 -4.21 0.52
CA VAL A 126 1.39 -4.87 1.63
C VAL A 126 2.10 -6.13 1.14
N ILE A 127 1.45 -6.92 0.27
CA ILE A 127 2.08 -8.11 -0.35
C ILE A 127 3.20 -7.69 -1.30
N ARG A 128 3.04 -6.62 -2.09
CA ARG A 128 4.10 -6.11 -2.97
C ARG A 128 5.35 -5.74 -2.18
N VAL A 129 5.20 -4.86 -1.19
CA VAL A 129 6.33 -4.34 -0.41
C VAL A 129 6.91 -5.42 0.50
N GLY A 130 6.05 -6.26 1.10
CA GLY A 130 6.48 -7.37 1.94
C GLY A 130 7.27 -8.44 1.18
N SER A 131 6.85 -8.78 -0.03
CA SER A 131 7.57 -9.73 -0.89
C SER A 131 8.91 -9.16 -1.39
N GLN A 132 8.95 -7.88 -1.78
CA GLN A 132 10.21 -7.21 -2.11
C GLN A 132 11.20 -7.27 -0.95
N LEU A 133 10.72 -6.98 0.26
CA LEU A 133 11.51 -7.03 1.48
C LEU A 133 12.00 -8.45 1.82
N TYR A 134 11.15 -9.46 1.61
CA TYR A 134 11.54 -10.86 1.75
C TYR A 134 12.68 -11.24 0.80
N PHE A 135 12.61 -10.85 -0.47
CA PHE A 135 13.67 -11.13 -1.44
C PHE A 135 14.98 -10.38 -1.12
N TYR A 136 14.89 -9.13 -0.66
CA TYR A 136 16.07 -8.38 -0.20
C TYR A 136 16.81 -9.10 0.94
N ARG A 137 16.08 -9.65 1.91
CA ARG A 137 16.67 -10.36 3.05
C ARG A 137 17.22 -11.73 2.70
N LYS A 138 16.62 -12.42 1.73
CA LYS A 138 17.02 -13.77 1.36
C LYS A 138 18.28 -13.82 0.47
N GLY A 139 18.82 -12.68 0.06
CA GLY A 139 19.99 -12.62 -0.82
C GLY A 139 19.71 -13.10 -2.25
N ALA A 140 18.44 -13.33 -2.60
CA ALA A 140 17.99 -13.79 -3.91
C ALA A 140 17.68 -12.64 -4.88
#